data_AF-A0A1B3P5N5-F1
#
_entry.id   AF-A0A1B3P5N5-F1
#
_cell.length_a   1.000
_cell.length_b   1.000
_cell.length_c   1.000
_cell.angle_alpha   90.00
_cell.angle_beta   90.00
_cell.angle_gamma   90.00
#
_symmetry.space_group_name_H-M   'P 1'
#
loop_
_entity.id
_entity.type
_entity.pdbx_description
1 polymer ?
#
loop_
_entity_poly.entity_id
_entity_poly.type
_entity_poly.pdbx_seq_one_letter_code
_entity_poly.pdbx_strand_id
1 'polypeptide(L)'
;MPHLKSSVEEEYIKTPPKEQLFYQFLGKMMSLWSLGNQSWWGYKPHGLYVKINSAFVPVIGPPCLISQFVYLYQNFSKLSMSTLGVIFTMIPMTFLVNVKVRVHKTKKYKKLMKVFLSEIHLYNFIEDDNNVKQIVIRIERYTRWMAYCVVMLVTVNWLSWAVIPIVNNLKFKDDVQNKTMQLQTSLYMWMPFDYEHDYQNWIIIHSFNIYLIAIGCALLSIPDVINYVFLFHLVGHVTLLNHRIVSRLSFELTDKEVEERLKDVVEYHTFINKLFKDVESVFGVNISINYLNNLIVDSLLLFQSINQEKGDTTMFIYGVAFVICMGGLILMSFILEEIRNQSDVLPDSLYGVPWENWSIPNKKSFLTILTRLQPELSFVAAGGLRTGVTPMISIIKSTFSYYVMLKSTI
;
A
#
# COMPACT_ATOMS: atom_id res chain seq x y z
N MET A 1 34.63 -4.91 0.39
CA MET A 1 33.41 -5.70 0.12
C MET A 1 32.10 -4.88 0.13
N PRO A 2 31.83 -3.96 1.08
CA PRO A 2 30.60 -3.14 1.08
C PRO A 2 30.47 -2.20 -0.14
N HIS A 3 31.56 -1.52 -0.53
CA HIS A 3 31.59 -0.63 -1.71
C HIS A 3 31.39 -1.34 -3.06
N LEU A 4 31.75 -2.63 -3.14
CA LEU A 4 31.53 -3.43 -4.35
C LEU A 4 30.05 -3.85 -4.48
N LYS A 5 29.37 -4.10 -3.35
CA LYS A 5 27.92 -4.39 -3.34
C LYS A 5 27.09 -3.15 -3.69
N SER A 6 27.47 -1.97 -3.20
CA SER A 6 26.74 -0.73 -3.52
C SER A 6 26.86 -0.34 -4.98
N SER A 7 28.04 -0.49 -5.60
CA SER A 7 28.25 -0.17 -7.02
C SER A 7 27.47 -1.08 -7.97
N VAL A 8 27.43 -2.39 -7.70
CA VAL A 8 26.64 -3.35 -8.50
C VAL A 8 25.14 -3.09 -8.38
N GLU A 9 24.65 -2.75 -7.18
CA GLU A 9 23.25 -2.40 -6.96
C GLU A 9 22.87 -1.11 -7.71
N GLU A 10 23.74 -0.10 -7.67
CA GLU A 10 23.55 1.16 -8.40
C GLU A 10 23.54 0.98 -9.91
N GLU A 11 24.39 0.10 -10.44
CA GLU A 11 24.41 -0.24 -11.87
C GLU A 11 23.14 -0.98 -12.29
N TYR A 12 22.65 -1.91 -11.45
CA TYR A 12 21.38 -2.58 -11.67
C TYR A 12 20.18 -1.62 -11.67
N ILE A 13 20.14 -0.65 -10.74
CA ILE A 13 19.06 0.35 -10.67
C ILE A 13 19.03 1.23 -11.94
N LYS A 14 20.17 1.39 -12.62
CA LYS A 14 20.30 2.13 -13.89
C LYS A 14 19.94 1.30 -15.12
N THR A 15 19.53 0.04 -14.98
CA THR A 15 18.96 -0.72 -16.09
C THR A 15 17.52 -0.28 -16.37
N PRO A 16 17.02 -0.42 -17.61
CA PRO A 16 15.63 -0.13 -17.92
C PRO A 16 14.68 -0.85 -16.97
N PRO A 17 13.59 -0.20 -16.50
CA PRO A 17 12.75 -0.77 -15.45
C PRO A 17 12.06 -2.09 -15.88
N LYS A 18 11.94 -2.34 -17.19
CA LYS A 18 11.45 -3.63 -17.73
C LYS A 18 12.43 -4.79 -17.51
N GLU A 19 13.72 -4.52 -17.42
CA GLU A 19 14.75 -5.54 -17.25
C GLU A 19 14.99 -5.87 -15.77
N GLN A 20 14.55 -4.98 -14.88
CA GLN A 20 14.67 -5.16 -13.44
C GLN A 20 13.76 -6.29 -12.95
N LEU A 21 14.36 -7.28 -12.26
CA LEU A 21 13.69 -8.41 -11.63
C LEU A 21 12.56 -7.99 -10.68
N PHE A 22 12.71 -6.84 -10.02
CA PHE A 22 11.69 -6.30 -9.11
C PHE A 22 10.35 -6.07 -9.82
N TYR A 23 10.36 -5.34 -10.94
CA TYR A 23 9.15 -5.06 -11.71
C TYR A 23 8.63 -6.28 -12.46
N GLN A 24 9.51 -7.20 -12.89
CA GLN A 24 9.10 -8.49 -13.44
C GLN A 24 8.34 -9.33 -12.41
N PHE A 25 8.86 -9.41 -11.18
CA PHE A 25 8.21 -10.14 -10.09
C PHE A 25 6.89 -9.48 -9.69
N LEU A 26 6.86 -8.15 -9.54
CA LEU A 26 5.65 -7.41 -9.23
C LEU A 26 4.57 -7.63 -10.31
N GLY A 27 4.94 -7.60 -11.60
CA GLY A 27 4.03 -7.87 -12.71
C GLY A 27 3.44 -9.28 -12.69
N LYS A 28 4.26 -10.29 -12.38
CA LYS A 28 3.81 -11.69 -12.20
C LYS A 28 2.82 -11.81 -11.04
N MET A 29 3.16 -11.22 -9.88
CA MET A 29 2.32 -11.27 -8.68
C MET A 29 0.98 -10.55 -8.89
N MET A 30 0.99 -9.36 -9.48
CA MET A 30 -0.25 -8.64 -9.84
C MET A 30 -1.19 -9.50 -10.68
N SER A 31 -0.63 -10.26 -11.60
CA SER A 31 -1.41 -11.07 -12.53
C SER A 31 -1.93 -12.35 -11.90
N LEU A 32 -1.12 -12.99 -11.06
CA LEU A 32 -1.50 -14.15 -10.26
C LEU A 32 -2.73 -13.85 -9.41
N TRP A 33 -2.77 -12.68 -8.76
CA TRP A 33 -3.82 -12.31 -7.81
C TRP A 33 -4.92 -11.41 -8.37
N SER A 34 -5.12 -11.36 -9.69
CA SER A 34 -6.20 -10.56 -10.33
C SER A 34 -6.13 -9.04 -10.10
N LEU A 35 -4.95 -8.49 -9.80
CA LEU A 35 -4.74 -7.06 -9.60
C LEU A 35 -4.28 -6.34 -10.87
N GLY A 36 -3.81 -7.07 -11.87
CA GLY A 36 -3.41 -6.50 -13.15
C GLY A 36 -3.01 -7.56 -14.15
N ASN A 37 -2.31 -7.15 -15.21
CA ASN A 37 -1.77 -8.08 -16.19
C ASN A 37 -0.36 -7.64 -16.59
N GLN A 38 0.61 -8.53 -16.46
CA GLN A 38 2.01 -8.26 -16.79
C GLN A 38 2.23 -7.84 -18.25
N SER A 39 1.31 -8.20 -19.17
CA SER A 39 1.34 -7.71 -20.55
C SER A 39 1.15 -6.20 -20.66
N TRP A 40 0.55 -5.54 -19.66
CA TRP A 40 0.49 -4.08 -19.59
C TRP A 40 1.87 -3.44 -19.48
N TRP A 41 2.85 -4.20 -19.00
CA TRP A 41 4.25 -3.81 -18.87
C TRP A 41 5.13 -4.36 -20.01
N GLY A 42 4.53 -5.00 -21.02
CA GLY A 42 5.23 -5.59 -22.15
C GLY A 42 5.80 -6.99 -21.92
N TYR A 43 5.50 -7.62 -20.78
CA TYR A 43 5.94 -8.98 -20.50
C TYR A 43 5.09 -10.03 -21.20
N LYS A 44 5.67 -11.21 -21.45
CA LYS A 44 4.98 -12.34 -22.10
C LYS A 44 3.72 -12.73 -21.31
N PRO A 45 2.62 -13.14 -21.97
CA PRO A 45 1.40 -13.55 -21.27
C PRO A 45 1.62 -14.85 -20.47
N HIS A 46 0.79 -15.06 -19.45
CA HIS A 46 0.90 -16.22 -18.57
C HIS A 46 0.33 -17.50 -19.17
N GLY A 47 0.77 -18.63 -18.61
CA GLY A 47 0.15 -19.94 -18.81
C GLY A 47 -1.26 -20.06 -18.23
N LEU A 48 -1.91 -21.18 -18.54
CA LEU A 48 -3.32 -21.43 -18.21
C LEU A 48 -3.62 -21.34 -16.71
N TYR A 49 -2.73 -21.85 -15.86
CA TYR A 49 -2.89 -21.84 -14.39
C TYR A 49 -3.12 -20.43 -13.82
N VAL A 50 -2.29 -19.47 -14.20
CA VAL A 50 -2.40 -18.08 -13.71
C VAL A 50 -3.70 -17.45 -14.17
N LYS A 51 -4.14 -17.72 -15.41
CA LYS A 51 -5.43 -17.21 -15.91
C LYS A 51 -6.61 -17.75 -15.12
N ILE A 52 -6.61 -19.04 -14.79
CA ILE A 52 -7.65 -19.67 -13.98
C ILE A 52 -7.66 -19.08 -12.57
N ASN A 53 -6.52 -19.01 -11.88
CA ASN A 53 -6.43 -18.44 -10.54
C ASN A 53 -6.89 -16.97 -10.51
N SER A 54 -6.42 -16.17 -11.47
CA SER A 54 -6.80 -14.76 -11.60
C SER A 54 -8.30 -14.58 -11.86
N ALA A 55 -8.93 -15.47 -12.63
CA ALA A 55 -10.38 -15.44 -12.80
C ALA A 55 -11.15 -15.85 -11.53
N PHE A 56 -10.59 -16.76 -10.73
CA PHE A 56 -11.20 -17.30 -9.52
C PHE A 56 -11.21 -16.32 -8.33
N VAL A 57 -10.08 -15.63 -8.09
CA VAL A 57 -9.91 -14.65 -6.98
C VAL A 57 -11.08 -13.67 -6.79
N PRO A 58 -11.57 -12.94 -7.82
CA PRO A 58 -12.68 -12.01 -7.66
C PRO A 58 -14.04 -12.68 -7.43
N VAL A 59 -14.19 -13.96 -7.78
CA VAL A 59 -15.44 -14.72 -7.66
C VAL A 59 -15.60 -15.28 -6.25
N ILE A 60 -14.51 -15.70 -5.61
CA ILE A 60 -14.56 -16.31 -4.27
C ILE A 60 -14.72 -15.29 -3.13
N GLY A 61 -14.28 -14.05 -3.31
CA GLY A 61 -14.33 -13.01 -2.28
C GLY A 61 -15.73 -12.73 -1.70
N PRO A 62 -16.78 -12.51 -2.52
CA PRO A 62 -18.12 -12.22 -2.02
C PRO A 62 -18.79 -13.42 -1.31
N PRO A 63 -18.76 -14.66 -1.84
CA PRO A 63 -19.24 -15.84 -1.11
C PRO A 63 -18.58 -16.03 0.26
N CYS A 64 -17.25 -15.83 0.37
CA CYS A 64 -16.56 -15.91 1.66
C CYS A 64 -17.10 -14.88 2.66
N LEU A 65 -17.30 -13.63 2.23
CA LEU A 65 -17.85 -12.58 3.10
C LEU A 65 -19.28 -12.93 3.56
N ILE A 66 -20.13 -13.40 2.64
CA ILE A 66 -21.50 -13.81 2.97
C ILE A 66 -21.48 -14.97 3.97
N SER A 67 -20.63 -15.98 3.74
CA SER A 67 -20.49 -17.13 4.63
C SER A 67 -20.03 -16.73 6.05
N GLN A 68 -19.11 -15.76 6.18
CA GLN A 68 -18.71 -15.22 7.48
C GLN A 68 -19.88 -14.55 8.22
N PHE A 69 -20.69 -13.76 7.52
CA PHE A 69 -21.88 -13.12 8.12
C PHE A 69 -22.93 -14.16 8.54
N VAL A 70 -23.17 -15.17 7.70
CA VAL A 70 -24.11 -16.26 8.02
C VAL A 70 -23.64 -17.02 9.26
N TYR A 71 -22.34 -17.32 9.36
CA TYR A 71 -21.77 -17.97 10.54
C TYR A 71 -21.96 -17.14 11.81
N LEU A 72 -21.63 -15.84 11.74
CA LEU A 72 -21.82 -14.92 12.86
C LEU A 72 -23.27 -14.89 13.31
N TYR A 73 -24.21 -14.80 12.37
CA TYR A 73 -25.64 -14.74 12.68
C TYR A 73 -26.16 -16.01 13.34
N GLN A 74 -25.80 -17.19 12.82
CA GLN A 74 -26.30 -18.47 13.33
C GLN A 74 -25.70 -18.85 14.69
N ASN A 75 -24.44 -18.48 14.93
CA ASN A 75 -23.71 -18.91 16.12
C ASN A 75 -23.55 -17.81 17.18
N PHE A 76 -24.07 -16.59 16.96
CA PHE A 76 -23.83 -15.42 17.81
C PHE A 76 -23.92 -15.69 19.33
N SER A 77 -24.96 -16.39 19.78
CA SER A 77 -25.19 -16.66 21.21
C SER A 77 -24.28 -17.73 21.81
N LYS A 78 -23.53 -18.49 20.99
CA LYS A 78 -22.68 -19.60 21.42
C LYS A 78 -21.19 -19.26 21.35
N LEU A 79 -20.82 -18.18 20.66
CA LEU A 79 -19.42 -17.84 20.42
C LEU A 79 -18.77 -17.25 21.66
N SER A 80 -17.53 -17.68 21.93
CA SER A 80 -16.70 -17.06 22.95
C SER A 80 -16.27 -15.65 22.54
N MET A 81 -15.96 -14.79 23.51
CA MET A 81 -15.51 -13.41 23.25
C MET A 81 -14.26 -13.36 22.36
N SER A 82 -13.33 -14.30 22.54
CA SER A 82 -12.12 -14.40 21.70
C SER A 82 -12.46 -14.71 20.24
N THR A 83 -13.35 -15.67 20.01
CA THR A 83 -13.82 -16.05 18.66
C THR A 83 -14.58 -14.91 17.99
N LEU A 84 -15.43 -14.23 18.76
CA LEU A 84 -16.19 -13.08 18.29
C LEU A 84 -15.26 -11.93 17.87
N GLY A 85 -14.17 -11.70 18.62
CA GLY A 85 -13.10 -10.77 18.25
C GLY A 85 -12.48 -11.07 16.89
N VAL A 86 -12.08 -12.33 16.66
CA VAL A 86 -11.53 -12.76 15.36
C VAL A 86 -12.51 -12.48 14.23
N ILE A 87 -13.78 -12.83 14.41
CA ILE A 87 -14.82 -12.64 13.39
C ILE A 87 -15.03 -11.14 13.09
N PHE A 88 -15.15 -10.31 14.11
CA PHE A 88 -15.30 -8.86 13.93
C PHE A 88 -14.07 -8.18 13.33
N THR A 89 -12.90 -8.81 13.41
CA THR A 89 -11.67 -8.33 12.76
C THR A 89 -11.60 -8.79 11.30
N MET A 90 -11.95 -10.05 11.04
CA MET A 90 -11.83 -10.67 9.72
C MET A 90 -12.92 -10.21 8.74
N ILE A 91 -14.14 -9.89 9.21
CA ILE A 91 -15.22 -9.40 8.33
C ILE A 91 -14.83 -8.06 7.66
N PRO A 92 -14.42 -7.00 8.39
CA PRO A 92 -13.97 -5.75 7.76
C PRO A 92 -12.76 -5.94 6.85
N MET A 93 -11.81 -6.82 7.20
CA MET A 93 -10.66 -7.15 6.35
C MET A 93 -11.09 -7.84 5.05
N THR A 94 -12.01 -8.79 5.12
CA THR A 94 -12.56 -9.49 3.95
C THR A 94 -13.34 -8.53 3.05
N PHE A 95 -14.07 -7.59 3.65
CA PHE A 95 -14.71 -6.49 2.93
C PHE A 95 -13.69 -5.59 2.22
N LEU A 96 -12.62 -5.18 2.90
CA LEU A 96 -11.55 -4.37 2.31
C LEU A 96 -10.90 -5.06 1.11
N VAL A 97 -10.55 -6.34 1.23
CA VAL A 97 -9.99 -7.15 0.14
C VAL A 97 -10.93 -7.16 -1.08
N ASN A 98 -12.23 -7.32 -0.85
CA ASN A 98 -13.26 -7.28 -1.89
C ASN A 98 -13.34 -5.92 -2.60
N VAL A 99 -13.18 -4.83 -1.87
CA VAL A 99 -13.13 -3.47 -2.45
C VAL A 99 -11.84 -3.29 -3.27
N LYS A 100 -10.68 -3.65 -2.73
CA LYS A 100 -9.37 -3.51 -3.41
C LYS A 100 -9.37 -4.21 -4.77
N VAL A 101 -9.84 -5.45 -4.85
CA VAL A 101 -9.93 -6.19 -6.13
C VAL A 101 -10.77 -5.46 -7.17
N ARG A 102 -11.88 -4.82 -6.75
CA ARG A 102 -12.76 -4.08 -7.66
C ARG A 102 -12.12 -2.78 -8.15
N VAL A 103 -11.44 -2.04 -7.27
CA VAL A 103 -10.73 -0.80 -7.63
C VAL A 103 -9.67 -1.05 -8.71
N HIS A 104 -8.95 -2.18 -8.61
CA HIS A 104 -7.90 -2.56 -9.56
C HIS A 104 -8.42 -3.03 -10.93
N LYS A 105 -9.75 -3.18 -11.07
CA LYS A 105 -10.40 -3.49 -12.36
C LYS A 105 -10.91 -2.24 -13.08
N THR A 106 -10.75 -1.05 -12.49
CA THR A 106 -11.21 0.20 -13.11
C THR A 106 -10.39 0.53 -14.36
N LYS A 107 -11.04 1.19 -15.33
CA LYS A 107 -10.38 1.63 -16.57
C LYS A 107 -9.25 2.63 -16.30
N LYS A 108 -9.43 3.49 -15.29
CA LYS A 108 -8.42 4.49 -14.86
C LYS A 108 -7.15 3.80 -14.36
N TYR A 109 -7.29 2.83 -13.45
CA TYR A 109 -6.17 2.03 -12.95
C TYR A 109 -5.41 1.35 -14.10
N LYS A 110 -6.13 0.66 -15.01
CA LYS A 110 -5.52 0.01 -16.18
C LYS A 110 -4.74 0.98 -17.07
N LYS A 111 -5.27 2.18 -17.31
CA LYS A 111 -4.59 3.21 -18.11
C LYS A 111 -3.28 3.63 -17.44
N LEU A 112 -3.34 3.95 -16.15
CA LEU A 112 -2.18 4.39 -15.37
C LEU A 112 -1.08 3.32 -15.32
N MET A 113 -1.46 2.06 -15.09
CA MET A 113 -0.49 0.95 -15.05
C MET A 113 0.23 0.72 -16.38
N LYS A 114 -0.44 0.90 -17.53
CA LYS A 114 0.16 0.69 -18.85
C LYS A 114 1.27 1.68 -19.17
N VAL A 115 1.09 2.94 -18.78
CA VAL A 115 2.06 4.01 -19.04
C VAL A 115 3.16 4.08 -17.97
N PHE A 116 3.02 3.33 -16.87
CA PHE A 116 3.92 3.42 -15.73
C PHE A 116 5.40 3.22 -16.11
N LEU A 117 5.77 2.06 -16.65
CA LEU A 117 7.18 1.76 -16.96
C LEU A 117 7.72 2.59 -18.13
N SER A 118 6.87 3.02 -19.07
CA SER A 118 7.30 3.68 -20.31
C SER A 118 7.34 5.20 -20.24
N GLU A 119 6.48 5.82 -19.43
CA GLU A 119 6.31 7.28 -19.41
C GLU A 119 6.49 7.87 -18.00
N ILE A 120 6.02 7.17 -16.96
CA ILE A 120 6.02 7.70 -15.59
C ILE A 120 7.31 7.37 -14.86
N HIS A 121 7.87 6.18 -15.05
CA HIS A 121 9.01 5.73 -14.28
C HIS A 121 10.19 6.72 -14.36
N LEU A 122 10.81 7.03 -13.22
CA LEU A 122 11.78 8.14 -13.11
C LEU A 122 13.02 7.91 -13.97
N TYR A 123 13.34 6.64 -14.24
CA TYR A 123 14.33 6.19 -15.23
C TYR A 123 14.24 6.93 -16.58
N ASN A 124 13.02 7.19 -17.06
CA ASN A 124 12.81 7.83 -18.37
C ASN A 124 13.22 9.32 -18.39
N PHE A 125 13.56 9.89 -17.23
CA PHE A 125 13.99 11.27 -17.05
C PHE A 125 15.46 11.37 -16.57
N ILE A 126 16.23 10.28 -16.66
CA ILE A 126 17.65 10.30 -16.35
C ILE A 126 18.38 11.16 -17.37
N GLU A 127 19.17 12.09 -16.85
CA GLU A 127 20.09 12.93 -17.60
C GLU A 127 21.53 12.58 -17.21
N ASP A 128 22.51 13.09 -17.96
CA ASP A 128 23.93 12.93 -17.61
C ASP A 128 24.37 13.88 -16.47
N ASP A 129 23.59 13.89 -15.39
CA ASP A 129 23.85 14.61 -14.15
C ASP A 129 23.94 13.60 -13.01
N ASN A 130 25.06 13.62 -12.29
CA ASN A 130 25.30 12.75 -11.14
C ASN A 130 24.25 12.93 -10.04
N ASN A 131 23.77 14.16 -9.81
CA ASN A 131 22.74 14.43 -8.81
C ASN A 131 21.40 13.81 -9.21
N VAL A 132 21.02 13.92 -10.49
CA VAL A 132 19.80 13.28 -11.02
C VAL A 132 19.88 11.75 -10.87
N LYS A 133 21.03 11.15 -11.23
CA LYS A 133 21.26 9.72 -11.04
C LYS A 133 21.14 9.31 -9.57
N GLN A 134 21.68 10.11 -8.64
CA GLN A 134 21.58 9.84 -7.21
C GLN A 134 20.14 9.96 -6.66
N ILE A 135 19.34 10.92 -7.16
CA ILE A 135 17.91 11.03 -6.82
C ILE A 135 17.18 9.75 -7.23
N VAL A 136 17.39 9.28 -8.47
CA VAL A 136 16.76 8.05 -8.97
C VAL A 136 17.15 6.84 -8.14
N ILE A 137 18.45 6.66 -7.86
CA ILE A 137 18.96 5.57 -7.03
C ILE A 137 18.30 5.58 -5.64
N ARG A 138 18.21 6.75 -5.01
CA ARG A 138 17.62 6.91 -3.67
C ARG A 138 16.14 6.53 -3.67
N ILE A 139 15.37 7.04 -4.62
CA ILE A 139 13.92 6.75 -4.73
C ILE A 139 13.68 5.27 -5.00
N GLU A 140 14.44 4.66 -5.89
CA GLU A 140 14.34 3.23 -6.19
C GLU A 140 14.72 2.35 -5.00
N ARG A 141 15.76 2.74 -4.24
CA ARG A 141 16.17 2.02 -3.02
C ARG A 141 15.08 2.06 -1.96
N TYR A 142 14.51 3.25 -1.69
CA TYR A 142 13.40 3.37 -0.73
C TYR A 142 12.17 2.59 -1.16
N THR A 143 11.81 2.67 -2.45
CA THR A 143 10.67 1.94 -3.02
C THR A 143 10.82 0.43 -2.82
N ARG A 144 11.99 -0.13 -3.18
CA ARG A 144 12.24 -1.57 -3.04
C ARG A 144 12.32 -2.01 -1.59
N TRP A 145 13.07 -1.27 -0.77
CA TRP A 145 13.22 -1.59 0.65
C TRP A 145 11.87 -1.62 1.34
N MET A 146 11.03 -0.61 1.08
CA MET A 146 9.68 -0.55 1.63
C MET A 146 8.79 -1.70 1.14
N ALA A 147 8.85 -2.01 -0.16
CA ALA A 147 8.11 -3.13 -0.73
C ALA A 147 8.50 -4.48 -0.08
N TYR A 148 9.81 -4.72 0.10
CA TYR A 148 10.30 -5.93 0.75
C TYR A 148 9.89 -6.00 2.23
N CYS A 149 9.97 -4.89 2.96
CA CYS A 149 9.52 -4.81 4.34
C CYS A 149 8.03 -5.17 4.47
N VAL A 150 7.17 -4.58 3.63
CA VAL A 150 5.72 -4.85 3.65
C VAL A 150 5.43 -6.32 3.32
N VAL A 151 6.02 -6.85 2.24
CA VAL A 151 5.81 -8.25 1.84
C VAL A 151 6.30 -9.21 2.92
N MET A 152 7.47 -8.96 3.53
CA MET A 152 8.02 -9.77 4.61
C MET A 152 7.07 -9.77 5.82
N LEU A 153 6.66 -8.60 6.30
CA LEU A 153 5.78 -8.47 7.47
C LEU A 153 4.43 -9.16 7.24
N VAL A 154 3.82 -8.94 6.07
CA VAL A 154 2.53 -9.56 5.73
C VAL A 154 2.67 -11.08 5.59
N THR A 155 3.79 -11.58 5.08
CA THR A 155 4.07 -13.03 5.00
C THR A 155 4.22 -13.63 6.39
N VAL A 156 4.94 -12.96 7.30
CA VAL A 156 5.05 -13.40 8.70
C VAL A 156 3.67 -13.44 9.36
N ASN A 157 2.85 -12.41 9.16
CA ASN A 157 1.48 -12.39 9.68
C ASN A 157 0.65 -13.57 9.15
N TRP A 158 0.69 -13.82 7.84
CA TRP A 158 -0.02 -14.95 7.24
C TRP A 158 0.42 -16.29 7.85
N LEU A 159 1.73 -16.52 7.99
CA LEU A 159 2.27 -17.74 8.61
C LEU A 159 1.81 -17.87 10.06
N SER A 160 1.80 -16.78 10.83
CA SER A 160 1.28 -16.77 12.20
C SER A 160 -0.19 -17.17 12.27
N TRP A 161 -1.03 -16.61 11.39
CA TRP A 161 -2.45 -16.97 11.28
C TRP A 161 -2.69 -18.40 10.81
N ALA A 162 -1.75 -19.02 10.08
CA ALA A 162 -1.83 -20.41 9.66
C ALA A 162 -1.40 -21.40 10.76
N VAL A 163 -0.30 -21.09 11.46
CA VAL A 163 0.36 -22.01 12.39
C VAL A 163 -0.26 -21.98 13.78
N ILE A 164 -0.63 -20.81 14.31
CA ILE A 164 -1.04 -20.71 15.72
C ILE A 164 -2.35 -21.45 16.02
N PRO A 165 -3.39 -21.44 15.15
CA PRO A 165 -4.56 -22.30 15.36
C PRO A 165 -4.21 -23.80 15.41
N ILE A 166 -3.22 -24.25 14.63
CA ILE A 166 -2.76 -25.65 14.67
C ILE A 166 -2.11 -25.94 16.03
N VAL A 167 -1.22 -25.07 16.49
CA VAL A 167 -0.52 -25.23 17.78
C VAL A 167 -1.51 -25.26 18.94
N ASN A 168 -2.48 -24.33 18.96
CA ASN A 168 -3.48 -24.27 20.01
C ASN A 168 -4.41 -25.50 20.00
N ASN A 169 -4.89 -25.93 18.83
CA ASN A 169 -5.76 -27.10 18.73
C ASN A 169 -5.05 -28.42 19.10
N LEU A 170 -3.72 -28.49 18.93
CA LEU A 170 -2.93 -29.63 19.39
C LEU A 170 -2.68 -29.58 20.90
N LYS A 171 -2.49 -28.38 21.46
CA LYS A 171 -2.27 -28.17 22.90
C LYS A 171 -3.51 -28.49 23.74
N PHE A 172 -4.70 -28.11 23.26
CA PHE A 172 -5.98 -28.31 23.96
C PHE A 172 -6.79 -29.49 23.39
N LYS A 173 -6.09 -30.52 22.89
CA LYS A 173 -6.72 -31.66 22.20
C LYS A 173 -7.74 -32.39 23.07
N ASP A 174 -7.43 -32.58 24.34
CA ASP A 174 -8.29 -33.32 25.28
C ASP A 174 -9.60 -32.54 25.56
N ASP A 175 -9.53 -31.21 25.64
CA ASP A 175 -10.70 -30.33 25.83
C ASP A 175 -11.61 -30.32 24.59
N VAL A 176 -11.02 -30.33 23.40
CA VAL A 176 -11.78 -30.44 22.14
C VAL A 176 -12.48 -31.79 22.04
N GLN A 177 -11.81 -32.90 22.41
CA GLN A 177 -12.42 -34.22 22.41
C GLN A 177 -13.58 -34.34 23.41
N ASN A 178 -13.49 -33.64 24.54
CA ASN A 178 -14.55 -33.55 25.54
C ASN A 178 -15.66 -32.56 25.15
N LYS A 179 -15.60 -31.93 23.97
CA LYS A 179 -16.54 -30.90 23.47
C LYS A 179 -16.70 -29.70 24.42
N THR A 180 -15.69 -29.43 25.23
CA THR A 180 -15.66 -28.25 26.11
C THR A 180 -15.08 -27.02 25.38
N MET A 181 -14.33 -27.24 24.30
CA MET A 181 -13.76 -26.19 23.46
C MET A 181 -13.96 -26.49 21.95
N GLN A 182 -14.23 -25.44 21.19
CA GLN A 182 -14.23 -25.50 19.72
C GLN A 182 -12.81 -25.43 19.17
N LEU A 183 -12.58 -26.10 18.04
CA LEU A 183 -11.37 -25.98 17.24
C LEU A 183 -11.22 -24.54 16.72
N GLN A 184 -10.10 -23.92 17.06
CA GLN A 184 -9.75 -22.60 16.56
C GLN A 184 -9.47 -22.67 15.05
N THR A 185 -9.95 -21.68 14.30
CA THR A 185 -9.57 -21.53 12.89
C THR A 185 -9.23 -20.08 12.58
N SER A 186 -8.51 -19.87 11.49
CA SER A 186 -8.08 -18.55 11.05
C SER A 186 -9.21 -17.72 10.44
N LEU A 187 -10.22 -18.38 9.87
CA LEU A 187 -11.36 -17.74 9.20
C LEU A 187 -12.62 -18.58 9.42
N TYR A 188 -13.54 -18.06 10.23
CA TYR A 188 -14.80 -18.73 10.56
C TYR A 188 -15.82 -18.53 9.44
N MET A 189 -16.28 -19.62 8.83
CA MET A 189 -17.22 -19.62 7.71
C MET A 189 -18.32 -20.62 7.96
N TRP A 190 -19.53 -20.29 7.53
CA TRP A 190 -20.62 -21.24 7.58
C TRP A 190 -20.41 -22.35 6.54
N MET A 191 -20.45 -23.59 7.01
CA MET A 191 -20.33 -24.80 6.20
C MET A 191 -21.47 -25.76 6.57
N PRO A 192 -21.94 -26.59 5.62
CA PRO A 192 -23.05 -27.52 5.86
C PRO A 192 -22.66 -28.77 6.68
N PHE A 193 -21.44 -28.81 7.24
CA PHE A 193 -20.90 -29.91 8.03
C PHE A 193 -20.13 -29.35 9.25
N ASP A 194 -20.06 -30.14 10.31
CA ASP A 194 -19.35 -29.76 11.55
C ASP A 194 -17.84 -29.85 11.34
N TYR A 195 -17.16 -28.71 11.47
CA TYR A 195 -15.70 -28.60 11.53
C TYR A 195 -15.23 -27.96 12.84
N GLU A 196 -16.16 -27.66 13.76
CA GLU A 196 -15.86 -27.03 15.04
C GLU A 196 -15.36 -28.05 16.07
N HIS A 197 -15.81 -29.30 15.97
CA HIS A 197 -15.39 -30.37 16.88
C HIS A 197 -14.79 -31.59 16.15
N ASP A 198 -14.99 -31.70 14.84
CA ASP A 198 -14.43 -32.77 14.02
C ASP A 198 -13.07 -32.36 13.40
N TYR A 199 -12.00 -33.00 13.87
CA TYR A 199 -10.64 -32.78 13.38
C TYR A 199 -10.46 -33.09 11.88
N GLN A 200 -11.17 -34.07 11.31
CA GLN A 200 -11.00 -34.43 9.90
C GLN A 200 -11.54 -33.32 8.99
N ASN A 201 -12.78 -32.88 9.27
CA ASN A 201 -13.39 -31.77 8.55
C ASN A 201 -12.63 -30.46 8.80
N TRP A 202 -12.14 -30.25 10.04
CA TRP A 202 -11.33 -29.09 10.37
C TRP A 202 -10.03 -29.02 9.57
N ILE A 203 -9.31 -30.13 9.36
CA ILE A 203 -8.06 -30.12 8.55
C ILE A 203 -8.34 -29.67 7.11
N ILE A 204 -9.45 -30.14 6.52
CA ILE A 204 -9.86 -29.76 5.16
C ILE A 204 -10.17 -28.27 5.11
N ILE A 205 -10.99 -27.77 6.04
CA ILE A 205 -11.37 -26.35 6.11
C ILE A 205 -10.17 -25.46 6.41
N HIS A 206 -9.31 -25.84 7.35
CA HIS A 206 -8.13 -25.08 7.71
C HIS A 206 -7.14 -24.98 6.54
N SER A 207 -6.95 -26.07 5.79
CA SER A 207 -6.11 -26.07 4.58
C SER A 207 -6.66 -25.09 3.52
N PHE A 208 -7.98 -25.06 3.34
CA PHE A 208 -8.63 -24.10 2.46
C PHE A 208 -8.52 -22.66 2.97
N ASN A 209 -8.68 -22.45 4.28
CA ASN A 209 -8.53 -21.15 4.93
C ASN A 209 -7.13 -20.58 4.79
N ILE A 210 -6.09 -21.40 4.90
CA ILE A 210 -4.69 -20.97 4.68
C ILE A 210 -4.53 -20.38 3.28
N TYR A 211 -5.13 -21.02 2.26
CA TYR A 211 -5.12 -20.52 0.89
C TYR A 211 -5.94 -19.22 0.74
N LEU A 212 -7.13 -19.13 1.35
CA LEU A 212 -7.94 -17.91 1.33
C LEU A 212 -7.24 -16.72 2.00
N ILE A 213 -6.56 -16.95 3.12
CA ILE A 213 -5.81 -15.91 3.81
C ILE A 213 -4.58 -15.52 2.99
N ALA A 214 -3.91 -16.47 2.33
CA ALA A 214 -2.82 -16.15 1.40
C ALA A 214 -3.30 -15.20 0.27
N ILE A 215 -4.49 -15.47 -0.30
CA ILE A 215 -5.14 -14.56 -1.26
C ILE A 215 -5.38 -13.20 -0.60
N GLY A 216 -6.01 -13.16 0.58
CA GLY A 216 -6.32 -11.93 1.29
C GLY A 216 -5.08 -11.07 1.56
N CYS A 217 -4.02 -11.68 2.09
CA CYS A 217 -2.74 -11.03 2.34
C CYS A 217 -2.08 -10.49 1.07
N ALA A 218 -2.11 -11.23 -0.03
CA ALA A 218 -1.61 -10.73 -1.32
C ALA A 218 -2.44 -9.54 -1.84
N LEU A 219 -3.76 -9.59 -1.68
CA LEU A 219 -4.69 -8.52 -2.09
C LEU A 219 -4.65 -7.30 -1.18
N LEU A 220 -4.14 -7.41 0.04
CA LEU A 220 -3.85 -6.28 0.90
C LEU A 220 -2.50 -5.65 0.53
N SER A 221 -1.45 -6.47 0.46
CA SER A 221 -0.06 -6.00 0.31
C SER A 221 0.31 -5.49 -1.07
N ILE A 222 -0.05 -6.21 -2.15
CA ILE A 222 0.38 -5.85 -3.51
C ILE A 222 -0.19 -4.48 -3.94
N PRO A 223 -1.48 -4.17 -3.71
CA PRO A 223 -2.00 -2.83 -3.96
C PRO A 223 -1.26 -1.73 -3.23
N ASP A 224 -0.89 -1.96 -1.97
CA ASP A 224 -0.20 -0.96 -1.17
C ASP A 224 1.23 -0.77 -1.67
N VAL A 225 1.93 -1.85 -2.05
CA VAL A 225 3.24 -1.79 -2.74
C VAL A 225 3.14 -0.99 -4.04
N ILE A 226 2.13 -1.23 -4.88
CA ILE A 226 1.95 -0.47 -6.12
C ILE A 226 1.70 1.01 -5.80
N ASN A 227 0.87 1.30 -4.81
CA ASN A 227 0.61 2.67 -4.38
C ASN A 227 1.90 3.35 -3.92
N TYR A 228 2.70 2.70 -3.06
CA TYR A 228 3.99 3.22 -2.62
C TYR A 228 4.94 3.48 -3.80
N VAL A 229 5.01 2.58 -4.78
CA VAL A 229 5.82 2.76 -5.99
C VAL A 229 5.44 4.07 -6.70
N PHE A 230 4.14 4.32 -6.93
CA PHE A 230 3.69 5.57 -7.57
C PHE A 230 3.98 6.80 -6.72
N LEU A 231 3.71 6.74 -5.41
CA LEU A 231 3.91 7.87 -4.52
C LEU A 231 5.39 8.24 -4.37
N PHE A 232 6.29 7.26 -4.24
CA PHE A 232 7.73 7.51 -4.23
C PHE A 232 8.22 8.07 -5.57
N HIS A 233 7.67 7.61 -6.69
CA HIS A 233 7.97 8.20 -8.00
C HIS A 233 7.51 9.65 -8.11
N LEU A 234 6.33 9.99 -7.57
CA LEU A 234 5.86 11.37 -7.47
C LEU A 234 6.81 12.24 -6.63
N VAL A 235 7.22 11.76 -5.43
CA VAL A 235 8.26 12.42 -4.63
C VAL A 235 9.51 12.65 -5.48
N GLY A 236 9.98 11.61 -6.17
CA GLY A 236 11.15 11.69 -7.05
C GLY A 236 11.01 12.71 -8.17
N HIS A 237 9.85 12.82 -8.82
CA HIS A 237 9.62 13.82 -9.85
C HIS A 237 9.63 15.24 -9.30
N VAL A 238 9.02 15.47 -8.13
CA VAL A 238 9.01 16.78 -7.47
C VAL A 238 10.42 17.18 -7.04
N THR A 239 11.17 16.27 -6.42
CA THR A 239 12.59 16.50 -6.07
C THR A 239 13.45 16.75 -7.30
N LEU A 240 13.20 16.04 -8.41
CA LEU A 240 13.90 16.26 -9.68
C LEU A 240 13.56 17.62 -10.29
N LEU A 241 12.29 18.06 -10.23
CA LEU A 241 11.90 19.39 -10.68
C LEU A 241 12.64 20.46 -9.86
N ASN A 242 12.71 20.29 -8.54
CA ASN A 242 13.43 21.21 -7.68
C ASN A 242 14.92 21.31 -8.07
N HIS A 243 15.56 20.16 -8.25
CA HIS A 243 16.95 20.10 -8.70
C HIS A 243 17.14 20.78 -10.06
N ARG A 244 16.24 20.57 -11.02
CA ARG A 244 16.28 21.23 -12.34
C ARG A 244 16.13 22.74 -12.24
N ILE A 245 15.23 23.24 -11.38
CA ILE A 245 15.07 24.69 -11.15
C ILE A 245 16.38 25.28 -10.66
N VAL A 246 16.94 24.74 -9.57
CA VAL A 246 18.18 25.28 -8.99
C VAL A 246 19.36 25.11 -9.94
N SER A 247 19.60 23.91 -10.47
CA SER A 247 20.78 23.65 -11.30
C SER A 247 20.72 24.33 -12.66
N ARG A 248 19.54 24.51 -13.27
CA ARG A 248 19.44 25.08 -14.61
C ARG A 248 19.17 26.58 -14.61
N LEU A 249 18.63 27.19 -13.56
CA LEU A 249 18.30 28.61 -13.58
C LEU A 249 19.26 29.49 -12.74
N SER A 250 20.15 28.90 -11.95
CA SER A 250 21.07 29.66 -11.08
C SER A 250 22.30 30.25 -11.77
N PHE A 251 22.52 29.96 -13.05
CA PHE A 251 23.66 30.47 -13.81
C PHE A 251 23.31 31.75 -14.57
N GLU A 252 24.34 32.51 -14.97
CA GLU A 252 24.15 33.58 -15.95
C GLU A 252 23.76 32.97 -17.30
N LEU A 253 22.63 33.39 -17.82
CA LEU A 253 22.01 32.84 -19.02
C LEU A 253 21.64 33.96 -19.97
N THR A 254 21.71 33.64 -21.27
CA THR A 254 21.12 34.52 -22.27
C THR A 254 19.60 34.52 -22.13
N ASP A 255 18.93 35.62 -22.53
CA ASP A 255 17.47 35.72 -22.42
C ASP A 255 16.73 34.58 -23.13
N LYS A 256 17.28 34.08 -24.24
CA LYS A 256 16.71 32.95 -24.99
C LYS A 256 16.83 31.63 -24.21
N GLU A 257 17.97 31.39 -23.57
CA GLU A 257 18.16 30.18 -22.74
C GLU A 257 17.27 30.20 -21.51
N VAL A 258 17.04 31.38 -20.91
CA VAL A 258 16.08 31.54 -19.81
C VAL A 258 14.67 31.17 -20.28
N GLU A 259 14.23 31.69 -21.43
CA GLU A 259 12.91 31.38 -21.99
C GLU A 259 12.72 29.86 -22.20
N GLU A 260 13.70 29.20 -22.82
CA GLU A 260 13.68 27.76 -23.08
C GLU A 260 13.65 26.95 -21.77
N ARG A 261 14.47 27.30 -20.77
CA ARG A 261 14.51 26.59 -19.49
C ARG A 261 13.25 26.81 -18.64
N LEU A 262 12.66 28.01 -18.67
CA LEU A 262 11.37 28.28 -18.02
C LEU A 262 10.24 27.46 -18.65
N LYS A 263 10.26 27.29 -19.98
CA LYS A 263 9.32 26.44 -20.70
C LYS A 263 9.44 24.98 -20.26
N ASP A 264 10.66 24.43 -20.18
CA ASP A 264 10.91 23.07 -19.70
C ASP A 264 10.37 22.86 -18.27
N VAL A 265 10.59 23.83 -17.38
CA VAL A 265 10.07 23.81 -16.01
C VAL A 265 8.54 23.76 -15.98
N VAL A 266 7.87 24.57 -16.81
CA VAL A 266 6.40 24.57 -16.92
C VAL A 266 5.86 23.25 -17.45
N GLU A 267 6.46 22.71 -18.52
CA GLU A 267 6.04 21.45 -19.12
C GLU A 267 6.18 20.30 -18.13
N TYR A 268 7.31 20.24 -17.41
CA TYR A 268 7.57 19.20 -16.44
C TYR A 268 6.69 19.33 -15.18
N HIS A 269 6.48 20.54 -14.66
CA HIS A 269 5.54 20.78 -13.55
C HIS A 269 4.10 20.42 -13.95
N THR A 270 3.69 20.71 -15.19
CA THR A 270 2.37 20.34 -15.71
C THR A 270 2.22 18.82 -15.80
N PHE A 271 3.27 18.12 -16.23
CA PHE A 271 3.31 16.66 -16.21
C PHE A 271 3.13 16.10 -14.78
N ILE A 272 3.85 16.64 -13.79
CA ILE A 272 3.74 16.22 -12.38
C ILE A 272 2.32 16.43 -11.86
N ASN A 273 1.73 17.60 -12.09
CA ASN A 273 0.35 17.90 -11.67
C ASN A 273 -0.67 16.94 -12.29
N LYS A 274 -0.50 16.59 -13.56
CA LYS A 274 -1.36 15.63 -14.24
C LYS A 274 -1.19 14.23 -13.65
N LEU A 275 0.05 13.80 -13.44
CA LEU A 275 0.36 12.51 -12.83
C LEU A 275 -0.23 12.42 -11.41
N PHE A 276 -0.06 13.47 -10.60
CA PHE A 276 -0.60 13.54 -9.25
C PHE A 276 -2.13 13.36 -9.25
N LYS A 277 -2.86 14.08 -10.11
CA LYS A 277 -4.31 13.94 -10.27
C LYS A 277 -4.72 12.56 -10.77
N ASP A 278 -3.96 11.97 -11.69
CA ASP A 278 -4.23 10.61 -12.18
C ASP A 278 -4.07 9.58 -11.05
N VAL A 279 -2.98 9.66 -10.27
CA VAL A 279 -2.71 8.82 -9.09
C VAL A 279 -3.79 9.02 -8.02
N GLU A 280 -4.14 10.27 -7.69
CA GLU A 280 -5.21 10.60 -6.74
C GLU A 280 -6.55 10.00 -7.15
N SER A 281 -6.92 10.12 -8.44
CA SER A 281 -8.18 9.58 -8.94
C SER A 281 -8.27 8.05 -8.93
N VAL A 282 -7.13 7.36 -8.94
CA VAL A 282 -7.03 5.90 -8.95
C VAL A 282 -6.93 5.34 -7.54
N PHE A 283 -6.08 5.92 -6.70
CA PHE A 283 -5.77 5.39 -5.36
C PHE A 283 -6.53 6.08 -4.24
N GLY A 284 -7.22 7.20 -4.49
CA GLY A 284 -7.97 7.94 -3.48
C GLY A 284 -9.06 7.10 -2.79
N VAL A 285 -9.75 6.23 -3.54
CA VAL A 285 -10.73 5.29 -2.94
C VAL A 285 -10.02 4.25 -2.07
N ASN A 286 -8.86 3.74 -2.51
CA ASN A 286 -8.08 2.75 -1.76
C ASN A 286 -7.57 3.33 -0.43
N ILE A 287 -7.11 4.58 -0.43
CA ILE A 287 -6.62 5.23 0.79
C ILE A 287 -7.78 5.51 1.77
N SER A 288 -8.92 6.01 1.30
CA SER A 288 -10.09 6.24 2.18
C SER A 288 -10.57 4.94 2.84
N ILE A 289 -10.68 3.85 2.08
CA ILE A 289 -11.16 2.59 2.63
C ILE A 289 -10.13 1.97 3.59
N ASN A 290 -8.83 2.14 3.34
CA ASN A 290 -7.78 1.74 4.27
C ASN A 290 -7.88 2.53 5.58
N TYR A 291 -8.09 3.84 5.55
CA TYR A 291 -8.27 4.66 6.76
C TYR A 291 -9.51 4.25 7.57
N LEU A 292 -10.63 3.98 6.89
CA LEU A 292 -11.83 3.46 7.54
C LEU A 292 -11.58 2.08 8.18
N ASN A 293 -10.87 1.20 7.47
CA ASN A 293 -10.54 -0.12 7.98
C ASN A 293 -9.63 -0.01 9.22
N ASN A 294 -8.57 0.80 9.16
CA ASN A 294 -7.65 1.00 10.29
C ASN A 294 -8.38 1.52 11.54
N LEU A 295 -9.34 2.45 11.39
CA LEU A 295 -10.13 2.95 12.51
C LEU A 295 -10.90 1.84 13.25
N ILE A 296 -11.45 0.87 12.51
CA ILE A 296 -12.25 -0.22 13.07
C ILE A 296 -11.37 -1.39 13.51
N VAL A 297 -10.46 -1.83 12.65
CA VAL A 297 -9.68 -3.06 12.86
C VAL A 297 -8.55 -2.85 13.86
N ASP A 298 -7.84 -1.72 13.84
CA ASP A 298 -6.71 -1.51 14.76
C ASP A 298 -7.18 -1.45 16.22
N SER A 299 -8.37 -0.88 16.47
CA SER A 299 -8.95 -0.84 17.81
C SER A 299 -9.37 -2.22 18.31
N LEU A 300 -9.95 -3.06 17.44
CA LEU A 300 -10.31 -4.44 17.76
C LEU A 300 -9.08 -5.33 17.98
N LEU A 301 -8.04 -5.18 17.18
CA LEU A 301 -6.77 -5.91 17.32
C LEU A 301 -6.05 -5.52 18.61
N LEU A 302 -6.02 -4.22 18.95
CA LEU A 302 -5.44 -3.74 20.20
C LEU A 302 -6.19 -4.31 21.41
N PHE A 303 -7.54 -4.26 21.38
CA PHE A 303 -8.38 -4.83 22.41
C PHE A 303 -8.13 -6.33 22.60
N GLN A 304 -8.10 -7.10 21.51
CA GLN A 304 -7.85 -8.54 21.58
C GLN A 304 -6.45 -8.87 22.08
N SER A 305 -5.42 -8.12 21.66
CA SER A 305 -4.05 -8.38 22.08
C SER A 305 -3.84 -8.19 23.59
N ILE A 306 -4.54 -7.23 24.21
CA ILE A 306 -4.34 -6.91 25.63
C ILE A 306 -5.20 -7.78 26.55
N ASN A 307 -6.35 -8.25 26.08
CA ASN A 307 -7.28 -9.06 26.87
C ASN A 307 -7.03 -10.57 26.81
N GLN A 308 -5.99 -11.04 26.11
CA GLN A 308 -5.58 -12.45 26.21
C GLN A 308 -4.86 -12.72 27.54
N GLU A 309 -4.98 -13.95 28.03
CA GLU A 309 -4.25 -14.41 29.21
C GLU A 309 -2.72 -14.37 28.95
N LYS A 310 -1.96 -14.02 29.99
CA LYS A 310 -0.49 -13.97 29.91
C LYS A 310 0.06 -15.36 29.55
N GLY A 311 0.67 -15.48 28.38
CA GLY A 311 1.23 -16.75 27.88
C GLY A 311 0.39 -17.44 26.80
N ASP A 312 -0.75 -16.87 26.41
CA ASP A 312 -1.48 -17.32 25.22
C ASP A 312 -0.71 -16.93 23.95
N THR A 313 -0.44 -17.91 23.09
CA THR A 313 0.24 -17.71 21.80
C THR A 313 -0.59 -16.86 20.84
N THR A 314 -1.91 -16.78 21.05
CA THR A 314 -2.82 -15.95 20.25
C THR A 314 -2.55 -14.45 20.41
N MET A 315 -1.99 -14.01 21.55
CA MET A 315 -1.55 -12.62 21.77
C MET A 315 -0.55 -12.17 20.70
N PHE A 316 0.37 -13.06 20.30
CA PHE A 316 1.39 -12.75 19.31
C PHE A 316 0.79 -12.46 17.93
N ILE A 317 -0.24 -13.21 17.52
CA ILE A 317 -0.94 -12.97 16.25
C ILE A 317 -1.51 -11.55 16.21
N TYR A 318 -2.30 -11.20 17.24
CA TYR A 318 -3.00 -9.91 17.27
C TYR A 318 -2.03 -8.74 17.37
N GLY A 319 -0.97 -8.89 18.18
CA GLY A 319 0.07 -7.87 18.30
C GLY A 319 0.81 -7.63 16.99
N VAL A 320 1.22 -8.70 16.29
CA VAL A 320 1.89 -8.59 14.99
C VAL A 320 0.94 -7.98 13.95
N ALA A 321 -0.32 -8.43 13.88
CA ALA A 321 -1.30 -7.87 12.97
C ALA A 321 -1.55 -6.37 13.22
N PHE A 322 -1.64 -5.95 14.49
CA PHE A 322 -1.79 -4.55 14.87
C PHE A 322 -0.62 -3.69 14.40
N VAL A 323 0.62 -4.13 14.67
CA VAL A 323 1.84 -3.41 14.25
C VAL A 323 1.89 -3.24 12.73
N ILE A 324 1.44 -4.25 11.98
CA ILE A 324 1.45 -4.20 10.51
C ILE A 324 0.40 -3.23 9.97
N CYS A 325 -0.83 -3.29 10.47
CA CYS A 325 -1.90 -2.40 10.01
C CYS A 325 -1.60 -0.93 10.35
N MET A 326 -1.21 -0.67 11.60
CA MET A 326 -0.76 0.65 12.04
C MET A 326 0.50 1.13 11.30
N GLY A 327 1.47 0.23 11.10
CA GLY A 327 2.69 0.55 10.35
C GLY A 327 2.38 0.95 8.91
N GLY A 328 1.44 0.26 8.25
CA GLY A 328 0.96 0.60 6.91
C GLY A 328 0.26 1.97 6.86
N LEU A 329 -0.57 2.28 7.86
CA LEU A 329 -1.21 3.60 8.01
C LEU A 329 -0.16 4.71 8.10
N ILE A 330 0.80 4.53 9.01
CA ILE A 330 1.87 5.50 9.27
C ILE A 330 2.67 5.74 8.00
N LEU A 331 3.15 4.66 7.38
CA LEU A 331 3.95 4.71 6.17
C LEU A 331 3.25 5.42 5.01
N MET A 332 2.00 5.06 4.70
CA MET A 332 1.21 5.73 3.66
C MET A 332 1.14 7.24 3.91
N SER A 333 0.90 7.62 5.16
CA SER A 333 0.66 9.01 5.56
C SER A 333 1.94 9.85 5.51
N PHE A 334 3.08 9.27 5.88
CA PHE A 334 4.38 9.91 5.76
C PHE A 334 4.78 10.16 4.30
N ILE A 335 4.54 9.19 3.39
CA ILE A 335 4.89 9.38 1.98
C ILE A 335 4.03 10.49 1.34
N LEU A 336 2.74 10.52 1.66
CA LEU A 336 1.83 11.58 1.18
C LEU A 336 2.25 12.97 1.71
N GLU A 337 2.65 13.04 2.97
CA GLU A 337 3.19 14.26 3.57
C GLU A 337 4.50 14.69 2.90
N GLU A 338 5.37 13.74 2.56
CA GLU A 338 6.64 14.01 1.88
C GLU A 338 6.41 14.62 0.49
N ILE A 339 5.40 14.17 -0.26
CA ILE A 339 5.04 14.81 -1.54
C ILE A 339 4.69 16.29 -1.32
N ARG A 340 3.92 16.59 -0.28
CA ARG A 340 3.56 17.97 0.07
C ARG A 340 4.80 18.78 0.44
N ASN A 341 5.63 18.26 1.36
CA ASN A 341 6.85 18.93 1.81
C ASN A 341 7.78 19.26 0.65
N GLN A 342 8.00 18.33 -0.28
CA GLN A 342 8.84 18.56 -1.45
C GLN A 342 8.22 19.59 -2.41
N SER A 343 6.88 19.62 -2.52
CA SER A 343 6.18 20.61 -3.35
C SER A 343 6.26 22.01 -2.77
N ASP A 344 6.14 22.16 -1.45
CA ASP A 344 6.12 23.45 -0.75
C ASP A 344 7.46 24.20 -0.86
N VAL A 345 8.55 23.49 -1.14
CA VAL A 345 9.91 24.06 -1.33
C VAL A 345 10.12 24.60 -2.75
N LEU A 346 9.31 24.20 -3.73
CA LEU A 346 9.49 24.60 -5.13
C LEU A 346 9.37 26.12 -5.36
N PRO A 347 8.39 26.84 -4.79
CA PRO A 347 8.27 28.28 -4.96
C PRO A 347 9.50 29.02 -4.44
N ASP A 348 9.99 28.65 -3.26
CA ASP A 348 11.17 29.28 -2.64
C ASP A 348 12.43 29.03 -3.48
N SER A 349 12.58 27.80 -3.99
CA SER A 349 13.72 27.43 -4.83
C SER A 349 13.69 28.14 -6.17
N LEU A 350 12.50 28.35 -6.75
CA LEU A 350 12.35 29.19 -7.93
C LEU A 350 12.61 30.66 -7.61
N TYR A 351 12.15 31.17 -6.47
CA TYR A 351 12.37 32.57 -6.07
C TYR A 351 13.85 32.89 -5.84
N GLY A 352 14.65 31.93 -5.38
CA GLY A 352 16.08 32.08 -5.11
C GLY A 352 17.00 32.12 -6.35
N VAL A 353 16.48 31.96 -7.57
CA VAL A 353 17.28 32.09 -8.80
C VAL A 353 17.56 33.57 -9.11
N PRO A 354 18.63 33.93 -9.84
CA PRO A 354 18.97 35.33 -10.13
C PRO A 354 18.09 35.95 -11.24
N TRP A 355 16.77 36.03 -11.00
CA TRP A 355 15.76 36.48 -11.95
C TRP A 355 15.73 38.01 -12.15
N GLU A 356 16.40 38.77 -11.29
CA GLU A 356 16.39 40.23 -11.27
C GLU A 356 16.97 40.83 -12.55
N ASN A 357 17.89 40.12 -13.21
CA ASN A 357 18.59 40.57 -14.41
C ASN A 357 17.91 40.12 -15.72
N TRP A 358 16.84 39.32 -15.66
CA TRP A 358 16.17 38.82 -16.86
C TRP A 358 15.35 39.91 -17.57
N SER A 359 15.11 39.70 -18.87
CA SER A 359 14.20 40.55 -19.66
C SER A 359 12.77 40.56 -19.10
N ILE A 360 12.02 41.61 -19.43
CA ILE A 360 10.62 41.81 -18.99
C ILE A 360 9.71 40.61 -19.37
N PRO A 361 9.78 40.04 -20.59
CA PRO A 361 9.01 38.85 -20.94
C PRO A 361 9.31 37.66 -20.01
N ASN A 362 10.59 37.39 -19.75
CA ASN A 362 11.03 36.29 -18.88
C ASN A 362 10.58 36.49 -17.44
N LYS A 363 10.63 37.73 -16.91
CA LYS A 363 10.10 38.07 -15.58
C LYS A 363 8.59 37.83 -15.46
N LYS A 364 7.81 38.12 -16.50
CA LYS A 364 6.36 37.84 -16.51
C LYS A 364 6.08 36.33 -16.53
N SER A 365 6.83 35.58 -17.32
CA SER A 365 6.75 34.11 -17.34
C SER A 365 7.11 33.52 -15.97
N PHE A 366 8.22 33.98 -15.39
CA PHE A 366 8.67 33.61 -14.05
C PHE A 366 7.58 33.83 -12.99
N LEU A 367 6.99 35.02 -12.92
CA LEU A 367 5.91 35.31 -11.96
C LEU A 367 4.72 34.37 -12.14
N THR A 368 4.35 34.08 -13.39
CA THR A 368 3.27 33.13 -13.70
C THR A 368 3.59 31.73 -13.19
N ILE A 369 4.83 31.28 -13.36
CA ILE A 369 5.29 29.97 -12.88
C ILE A 369 5.27 29.93 -11.37
N LEU A 370 5.78 30.98 -10.71
CA LEU A 370 5.81 31.09 -9.25
C LEU A 370 4.39 30.99 -8.66
N THR A 371 3.42 31.73 -9.21
CA THR A 371 2.01 31.62 -8.78
C THR A 371 1.43 30.23 -9.03
N ARG A 372 1.90 29.49 -10.04
CA ARG A 372 1.44 28.13 -10.33
C ARG A 372 2.07 27.06 -9.44
N LEU A 373 3.25 27.32 -8.85
CA LEU A 373 3.93 26.41 -7.93
C LEU A 373 3.41 26.52 -6.49
N GLN A 374 2.83 27.66 -6.11
CA GLN A 374 2.34 27.92 -4.75
C GLN A 374 1.20 27.00 -4.25
N PRO A 375 0.23 26.55 -5.09
CA PRO A 375 -0.81 25.66 -4.62
C PRO A 375 -0.24 24.33 -4.13
N GLU A 376 -0.55 23.96 -2.89
CA GLU A 376 -0.09 22.72 -2.26
C GLU A 376 -0.55 21.48 -3.04
N LEU A 377 0.36 20.52 -3.27
CA LEU A 377 0.03 19.17 -3.74
C LEU A 377 -0.55 18.33 -2.60
N SER A 378 -1.72 18.74 -2.10
CA SER A 378 -2.44 18.01 -1.06
C SER A 378 -3.27 16.88 -1.68
N PHE A 379 -3.04 15.65 -1.21
CA PHE A 379 -3.75 14.48 -1.73
C PHE A 379 -5.12 14.37 -1.04
N VAL A 380 -6.19 14.46 -1.80
CA VAL A 380 -7.58 14.39 -1.35
C VAL A 380 -8.14 13.01 -1.68
N ALA A 381 -8.40 12.22 -0.64
CA ALA A 381 -8.99 10.90 -0.82
C ALA A 381 -10.49 10.98 -1.08
N ALA A 382 -11.09 9.84 -1.44
CA ALA A 382 -12.52 9.75 -1.70
C ALA A 382 -13.34 10.22 -0.49
N GLY A 383 -14.33 11.07 -0.73
CA GLY A 383 -15.14 11.70 0.32
C GLY A 383 -14.60 13.06 0.81
N GLY A 384 -13.57 13.63 0.16
CA GLY A 384 -13.07 14.97 0.47
C GLY A 384 -12.10 15.02 1.65
N LEU A 385 -11.65 13.85 2.14
CA LEU A 385 -10.70 13.77 3.24
C LEU A 385 -9.29 14.10 2.75
N ARG A 386 -8.73 15.23 3.21
CA ARG A 386 -7.31 15.54 3.01
C ARG A 386 -6.47 14.47 3.72
N THR A 387 -5.59 13.81 2.98
CA THR A 387 -4.73 12.72 3.51
C THR A 387 -3.38 13.24 3.98
N GLY A 388 -2.65 12.43 4.75
CA GLY A 388 -1.35 12.77 5.31
C GLY A 388 -1.27 12.52 6.81
N VAL A 389 -0.38 13.23 7.49
CA VAL A 389 -0.08 13.01 8.91
C VAL A 389 -1.25 13.41 9.84
N THR A 390 -2.04 14.41 9.49
CA THR A 390 -3.14 14.87 10.36
C THR A 390 -4.25 13.83 10.55
N PRO A 391 -4.85 13.22 9.49
CA PRO A 391 -5.79 12.12 9.69
C PRO A 391 -5.18 10.90 10.37
N MET A 392 -3.91 10.59 10.09
CA MET A 392 -3.19 9.50 10.75
C MET A 392 -3.17 9.67 12.27
N ILE A 393 -2.76 10.85 12.76
CA ILE A 393 -2.75 11.13 14.20
C ILE A 393 -4.15 11.03 14.80
N SER A 394 -5.17 11.52 14.10
CA SER A 394 -6.56 11.40 14.54
C SER A 394 -7.01 9.95 14.65
N ILE A 395 -6.71 9.11 13.64
CA ILE A 395 -7.02 7.68 13.66
C ILE A 395 -6.30 7.00 14.83
N ILE A 396 -5.01 7.26 15.03
CA ILE A 396 -4.25 6.68 16.14
C ILE A 396 -4.87 7.06 17.49
N LYS A 397 -5.19 8.34 17.70
CA LYS A 397 -5.86 8.80 18.92
C LYS A 397 -7.19 8.10 19.13
N SER A 398 -8.03 8.03 18.09
CA SER A 398 -9.31 7.34 18.14
C SER A 398 -9.16 5.85 18.47
N THR A 399 -8.18 5.16 17.88
CA THR A 399 -7.89 3.75 18.16
C THR A 399 -7.61 3.53 19.65
N PHE A 400 -6.75 4.35 20.26
CA PHE A 400 -6.47 4.25 21.70
C PHE A 400 -7.67 4.66 22.56
N SER A 401 -8.41 5.71 22.19
CA SER A 401 -9.63 6.11 22.90
C SER A 401 -10.70 5.02 22.89
N TYR A 402 -10.96 4.39 21.75
CA TYR A 402 -11.91 3.28 21.63
C TYR A 402 -11.45 2.07 22.43
N TYR A 403 -10.16 1.75 22.40
CA TYR A 403 -9.60 0.69 23.24
C TYR A 403 -9.85 0.95 24.73
N VAL A 404 -9.57 2.17 25.23
CA VAL A 404 -9.82 2.53 26.63
C VAL A 404 -11.30 2.42 26.98
N MET A 405 -12.18 2.89 26.10
CA MET A 405 -13.64 2.79 26.28
C MET A 405 -14.11 1.32 26.35
N LEU A 406 -13.63 0.46 25.45
CA LEU A 406 -13.97 -0.97 25.47
C LEU A 406 -13.47 -1.64 26.74
N LYS A 407 -12.26 -1.28 27.20
CA LYS A 407 -11.69 -1.79 28.45
C LYS A 407 -12.44 -1.31 29.70
N SER A 408 -13.02 -0.12 29.69
CA SER A 408 -13.76 0.39 30.86
C SER A 408 -15.20 -0.11 30.95
N THR A 409 -15.74 -0.66 29.86
CA THR A 409 -17.16 -1.09 29.77
C THR A 409 -17.34 -2.58 30.10
N ILE A 410 -16.26 -3.36 30.02
CA ILE A 410 -16.19 -4.79 30.35
C ILE A 410 -15.39 -4.91 31.65
#